data_AF-A0A3M4JAV6-F1
#
_entry.id   AF-A0A3M4JAV6-F1
#
_cell.length_a   1.000
_cell.length_b   1.000
_cell.length_c   1.000
_cell.angle_alpha   90.00
_cell.angle_beta   90.00
_cell.angle_gamma   90.00
#
_symmetry.space_group_name_H-M   'P 1'
#
loop_
_entity.id
_entity.type
_entity.pdbx_description
1 polymer ?
#
loop_
_entity_poly.entity_id
_entity_poly.type
_entity_poly.pdbx_seq_one_letter_code
_entity_poly.pdbx_strand_id
1 'polypeptide(L)'
;MFELRVLNGQHQGAALPLVGEQWSIGSAAQHDLALDDAGVESLHCRLQRLDDSWTLNAEEGAVCDEEGNARPSIDLTLNTAFMLGSVWLCVSPADDEWPSVPAVIPKQPQADPEPARNDVPLKKVKSRSQLLNRTTGIIAGLLVGVIGSAWSLTRPPAIAMDQGPGHMASVTAEAPAETSPTPAKTIKPAADKRIRLTSAEAVRHQLGTMLSDRLLTDVSVEETAEGLVLNGDLKEESLLVYQRMLQRFKDRYESPVTVFDNVASTRSALPFVVVQIMTGPHAHLVTADGRRIYVGDEVDGLRLTRIDNQRLQFDGNRHIEVNW
;
A
#
# COMPACT_ATOMS: atom_id res chain seq x y z
N MET A 1 -23.66 -11.56 -2.07
CA MET A 1 -22.99 -10.42 -2.75
C MET A 1 -21.49 -10.68 -2.70
N PHE A 2 -20.68 -10.11 -3.61
CA PHE A 2 -19.23 -10.32 -3.62
C PHE A 2 -18.47 -9.02 -3.45
N GLU A 3 -17.26 -9.12 -2.92
CA GLU A 3 -16.36 -8.00 -2.71
C GLU A 3 -14.90 -8.41 -2.95
N LEU A 4 -14.09 -7.47 -3.43
CA LEU A 4 -12.65 -7.59 -3.54
C LEU A 4 -12.02 -7.03 -2.27
N ARG A 5 -11.42 -7.90 -1.46
CA ARG A 5 -10.84 -7.59 -0.15
C ARG A 5 -9.34 -7.35 -0.31
N VAL A 6 -8.84 -6.26 0.27
CA VAL A 6 -7.41 -5.96 0.35
C VAL A 6 -6.86 -6.52 1.66
N LEU A 7 -5.87 -7.41 1.58
CA LEU A 7 -5.40 -8.24 2.70
C LEU A 7 -4.13 -7.69 3.38
N ASN A 8 -3.31 -6.92 2.67
CA ASN A 8 -2.15 -6.20 3.20
C ASN A 8 -1.99 -4.81 2.52
N GLY A 9 -0.80 -4.19 2.59
CA GLY A 9 -0.55 -2.90 1.91
C GLY A 9 -1.24 -1.72 2.61
N GLN A 10 -1.14 -0.52 2.02
CA GLN A 10 -1.70 0.72 2.59
C GLN A 10 -3.22 0.66 2.72
N HIS A 11 -3.89 -0.10 1.85
CA HIS A 11 -5.34 -0.21 1.77
C HIS A 11 -5.92 -1.44 2.49
N GLN A 12 -5.14 -2.13 3.35
CA GLN A 12 -5.62 -3.33 4.06
C GLN A 12 -6.95 -3.09 4.82
N GLY A 13 -7.88 -4.03 4.68
CA GLY A 13 -9.20 -3.96 5.29
C GLY A 13 -10.21 -3.17 4.46
N ALA A 14 -9.81 -2.60 3.33
CA ALA A 14 -10.73 -2.15 2.31
C ALA A 14 -11.42 -3.34 1.64
N ALA A 15 -12.74 -3.22 1.43
CA ALA A 15 -13.51 -4.05 0.53
C ALA A 15 -14.11 -3.15 -0.57
N LEU A 16 -13.90 -3.53 -1.83
CA LEU A 16 -14.62 -2.96 -2.97
C LEU A 16 -15.84 -3.84 -3.28
N PRO A 17 -17.09 -3.33 -3.15
CA PRO A 17 -18.28 -4.02 -3.61
C PRO A 17 -18.23 -4.34 -5.11
N LEU A 18 -18.26 -5.63 -5.48
CA LEU A 18 -18.18 -6.07 -6.86
C LEU A 18 -19.58 -6.09 -7.50
N VAL A 19 -20.04 -4.90 -7.90
CA VAL A 19 -21.30 -4.69 -8.61
C VAL A 19 -21.01 -4.40 -10.09
N GLY A 20 -21.27 -5.38 -10.97
CA GLY A 20 -20.95 -5.31 -12.39
C GLY A 20 -20.34 -6.61 -12.92
N GLU A 21 -19.64 -6.52 -14.05
CA GLU A 21 -18.98 -7.65 -14.74
C GLU A 21 -17.46 -7.46 -14.89
N GLN A 22 -16.94 -6.24 -14.74
CA GLN A 22 -15.51 -5.94 -14.90
C GLN A 22 -15.10 -4.76 -14.01
N TRP A 23 -13.88 -4.84 -13.45
CA TRP A 23 -13.24 -3.79 -12.66
C TRP A 23 -11.78 -3.64 -13.08
N SER A 24 -11.32 -2.39 -13.19
CA SER A 24 -9.93 -2.01 -13.41
C SER A 24 -9.22 -1.74 -12.10
N ILE A 25 -8.00 -2.22 -11.96
CA ILE A 25 -7.20 -2.14 -10.73
C ILE A 25 -5.80 -1.64 -11.10
N GLY A 26 -5.28 -0.68 -10.35
CA GLY A 26 -3.93 -0.11 -10.57
C GLY A 26 -3.65 1.06 -9.64
N SER A 27 -2.53 1.75 -9.81
CA SER A 27 -2.19 2.90 -8.95
C SER A 27 -2.89 4.21 -9.34
N ALA A 28 -3.48 4.31 -10.54
CA ALA A 28 -4.10 5.56 -10.94
C ALA A 28 -5.55 5.73 -10.42
N ALA A 29 -5.83 6.88 -9.81
CA ALA A 29 -7.07 7.18 -9.07
C ALA A 29 -8.38 7.16 -9.90
N GLN A 30 -8.30 7.04 -11.23
CA GLN A 30 -9.46 6.86 -12.12
C GLN A 30 -9.93 5.39 -12.27
N HIS A 31 -9.22 4.43 -11.68
CA HIS A 31 -9.59 3.01 -11.71
C HIS A 31 -10.57 2.64 -10.59
N ASP A 32 -11.26 1.51 -10.76
CA ASP A 32 -12.31 1.05 -9.84
C ASP A 32 -11.73 0.67 -8.46
N LEU A 33 -10.48 0.20 -8.43
CA LEU A 33 -9.66 0.15 -7.23
C LEU A 33 -8.30 0.80 -7.50
N ALA A 34 -8.03 1.91 -6.79
CA ALA A 34 -6.72 2.55 -6.75
C ALA A 34 -5.86 1.94 -5.62
N LEU A 35 -4.62 1.56 -5.94
CA LEU A 35 -3.64 1.01 -5.00
C LEU A 35 -2.28 1.72 -5.16
N ASP A 36 -1.98 2.66 -4.27
CA ASP A 36 -0.71 3.42 -4.23
C ASP A 36 0.49 2.60 -3.68
N ASP A 37 0.43 1.28 -3.75
CA ASP A 37 1.43 0.37 -3.17
C ASP A 37 2.58 0.05 -4.15
N ALA A 38 3.76 -0.26 -3.60
CA ALA A 38 4.95 -0.47 -4.40
C ALA A 38 4.81 -1.69 -5.34
N GLY A 39 5.19 -1.48 -6.62
CA GLY A 39 5.06 -2.49 -7.68
C GLY A 39 3.68 -2.52 -8.36
N VAL A 40 2.77 -1.58 -8.05
CA VAL A 40 1.48 -1.49 -8.73
C VAL A 40 1.52 -0.48 -9.88
N GLU A 41 1.57 -0.97 -11.12
CA GLU A 41 1.45 -0.17 -12.34
C GLU A 41 0.12 0.62 -12.46
N SER A 42 0.10 1.63 -13.34
CA SER A 42 -1.01 2.59 -13.49
C SER A 42 -2.34 1.88 -13.76
N LEU A 43 -2.37 0.99 -14.75
CA LEU A 43 -3.42 -0.01 -14.97
C LEU A 43 -2.79 -1.39 -14.82
N HIS A 44 -2.77 -1.90 -13.59
CA HIS A 44 -2.10 -3.16 -13.29
C HIS A 44 -2.81 -4.38 -13.90
N CYS A 45 -4.13 -4.47 -13.74
CA CYS A 45 -4.92 -5.61 -14.20
C CYS A 45 -6.42 -5.30 -14.34
N ARG A 46 -7.16 -6.25 -14.91
CA ARG A 46 -8.63 -6.28 -14.86
C ARG A 46 -9.14 -7.54 -14.18
N LEU A 47 -10.03 -7.35 -13.23
CA LEU A 47 -10.90 -8.41 -12.73
C LEU A 47 -12.15 -8.48 -13.61
N GLN A 48 -12.52 -9.68 -14.05
CA GLN A 48 -13.73 -9.96 -14.81
C GLN A 48 -14.54 -11.05 -14.11
N ARG A 49 -15.87 -10.94 -14.22
CA ARG A 49 -16.83 -11.95 -13.79
C ARG A 49 -17.63 -12.42 -14.99
N LEU A 50 -17.66 -13.73 -15.23
CA LEU A 50 -18.52 -14.37 -16.22
C LEU A 50 -19.35 -15.44 -15.51
N ASP A 51 -20.67 -15.26 -15.50
CA ASP A 51 -21.63 -16.04 -14.71
C ASP A 51 -21.24 -16.09 -13.21
N ASP A 52 -20.69 -17.19 -12.72
CA ASP A 52 -20.14 -17.38 -11.37
C ASP A 52 -18.61 -17.57 -11.33
N SER A 53 -17.95 -17.53 -12.50
CA SER A 53 -16.49 -17.60 -12.64
C SER A 53 -15.86 -16.21 -12.55
N TRP A 54 -14.65 -16.15 -11.99
CA TRP A 54 -13.86 -14.94 -11.86
C TRP A 54 -12.52 -15.14 -12.54
N THR A 55 -12.11 -14.20 -13.39
CA THR A 55 -10.82 -14.24 -14.08
C THR A 55 -10.11 -12.91 -13.90
N LEU A 56 -8.82 -12.97 -13.55
CA LEU A 56 -7.94 -11.83 -13.35
C LEU A 56 -6.93 -11.80 -14.49
N ASN A 57 -6.95 -10.74 -15.30
CA ASN A 57 -6.08 -10.58 -16.47
C ASN A 57 -5.03 -9.50 -16.21
N ALA A 58 -3.76 -9.82 -16.44
CA ALA A 58 -2.66 -8.86 -16.41
C ALA A 58 -2.82 -7.79 -17.52
N GLU A 59 -2.48 -6.54 -17.21
CA GLU A 59 -2.45 -5.43 -18.16
C GLU A 59 -1.03 -4.88 -18.24
N GLU A 60 -0.71 -3.79 -17.52
CA GLU A 60 0.65 -3.26 -17.43
C GLU A 60 1.49 -3.99 -16.37
N GLY A 61 0.83 -4.54 -15.34
CA GLY A 61 1.44 -5.23 -14.20
C GLY A 61 1.26 -6.76 -14.23
N ALA A 62 2.19 -7.48 -13.61
CA ALA A 62 2.12 -8.94 -13.49
C ALA A 62 1.24 -9.37 -12.32
N VAL A 63 0.20 -10.16 -12.60
CA VAL A 63 -0.65 -10.77 -11.56
C VAL A 63 -0.05 -12.11 -11.11
N CYS A 64 -0.05 -12.37 -9.81
CA CYS A 64 0.55 -13.56 -9.21
C CYS A 64 -0.49 -14.41 -8.45
N ASP A 65 -0.33 -15.74 -8.51
CA ASP A 65 -1.18 -16.69 -7.78
C ASP A 65 -0.85 -16.77 -6.26
N GLU A 66 -1.53 -17.67 -5.54
CA GLU A 66 -1.35 -17.83 -4.09
C GLU A 66 0.08 -18.26 -3.69
N GLU A 67 0.82 -18.88 -4.61
CA GLU A 67 2.23 -19.24 -4.43
C GLU A 67 3.20 -18.17 -4.99
N GLY A 68 2.68 -17.03 -5.46
CA GLY A 68 3.48 -15.90 -5.95
C GLY A 68 3.99 -16.04 -7.38
N ASN A 69 3.52 -17.01 -8.17
CA ASN A 69 3.94 -17.18 -9.56
C ASN A 69 3.20 -16.19 -10.47
N ALA A 70 3.95 -15.38 -11.21
CA ALA A 70 3.40 -14.47 -12.22
C ALA A 70 2.71 -15.24 -13.36
N ARG A 71 1.49 -14.83 -13.72
CA ARG A 71 0.69 -15.37 -14.82
C ARG A 71 0.08 -14.23 -15.65
N PRO A 72 -0.17 -14.42 -16.96
CA PRO A 72 -0.87 -13.43 -17.78
C PRO A 72 -2.38 -13.39 -17.47
N SER A 73 -2.93 -14.49 -16.95
CA SER A 73 -4.33 -14.62 -16.55
C SER A 73 -4.45 -15.68 -15.46
N ILE A 74 -5.37 -15.49 -14.51
CA ILE A 74 -5.64 -16.39 -13.39
C ILE A 74 -7.15 -16.55 -13.24
N ASP A 75 -7.66 -17.78 -13.30
CA ASP A 75 -9.02 -18.09 -12.86
C ASP A 75 -9.04 -18.14 -11.33
N LEU A 76 -9.77 -17.22 -10.71
CA LEU A 76 -9.78 -17.04 -9.26
C LEU A 76 -10.77 -17.99 -8.60
N THR A 77 -10.30 -18.66 -7.55
CA THR A 77 -11.16 -19.34 -6.58
C THR A 77 -11.54 -18.37 -5.47
N LEU A 78 -12.79 -18.41 -5.01
CA LEU A 78 -13.27 -17.54 -3.93
C LEU A 78 -12.50 -17.78 -2.63
N ASN A 79 -12.24 -16.72 -1.89
CA ASN A 79 -11.44 -16.69 -0.65
C ASN A 79 -9.97 -17.14 -0.83
N THR A 80 -9.51 -17.43 -2.05
CA THR A 80 -8.10 -17.67 -2.38
C THR A 80 -7.38 -16.35 -2.61
N ALA A 81 -6.18 -16.21 -2.07
CA ALA A 81 -5.39 -14.99 -2.19
C ALA A 81 -4.62 -14.95 -3.52
N PHE A 82 -4.49 -13.76 -4.10
CA PHE A 82 -3.65 -13.47 -5.25
C PHE A 82 -2.90 -12.15 -5.01
N MET A 83 -1.81 -11.91 -5.73
CA MET A 83 -0.93 -10.77 -5.48
C MET A 83 -0.78 -9.85 -6.71
N LEU A 84 -0.83 -8.54 -6.47
CA LEU A 84 -0.56 -7.46 -7.42
C LEU A 84 0.61 -6.62 -6.88
N GLY A 85 1.79 -6.74 -7.51
CA GLY A 85 3.01 -6.11 -6.99
C GLY A 85 3.39 -6.64 -5.60
N SER A 86 3.09 -5.87 -4.55
CA SER A 86 3.27 -6.25 -3.13
C SER A 86 1.97 -6.44 -2.35
N VAL A 87 0.81 -6.24 -3.00
CA VAL A 87 -0.52 -6.27 -2.38
C VAL A 87 -1.19 -7.63 -2.59
N TRP A 88 -1.60 -8.27 -1.51
CA TRP A 88 -2.45 -9.45 -1.49
C TRP A 88 -3.93 -9.04 -1.48
N LEU A 89 -4.72 -9.66 -2.34
CA LEU A 89 -6.17 -9.48 -2.41
C LEU A 89 -6.87 -10.85 -2.52
N CYS A 90 -8.17 -10.88 -2.25
CA CYS A 90 -9.02 -12.02 -2.60
C CYS A 90 -10.43 -11.56 -3.00
N VAL A 91 -11.12 -12.37 -3.81
CA VAL A 91 -12.56 -12.18 -4.05
C VAL A 91 -13.34 -13.05 -3.07
N SER A 92 -14.22 -12.44 -2.29
CA SER A 92 -14.99 -13.11 -1.23
C SER A 92 -16.48 -12.84 -1.35
N PRO A 93 -17.36 -13.77 -0.91
CA PRO A 93 -18.71 -13.42 -0.51
C PRO A 93 -18.67 -12.38 0.62
N ALA A 94 -19.51 -11.36 0.56
CA ALA A 94 -19.54 -10.28 1.55
C ALA A 94 -19.97 -10.74 2.95
N ASP A 95 -20.70 -11.86 3.04
CA ASP A 95 -21.17 -12.46 4.29
C ASP A 95 -20.14 -13.43 4.93
N ASP A 96 -19.05 -13.78 4.23
CA ASP A 96 -17.97 -14.63 4.75
C ASP A 96 -17.04 -13.84 5.67
N GLU A 97 -16.47 -14.50 6.68
CA GLU A 97 -15.43 -13.90 7.53
C GLU A 97 -14.21 -13.44 6.72
N TRP A 98 -13.52 -12.40 7.18
CA TRP A 98 -12.33 -11.89 6.49
C TRP A 98 -11.21 -12.93 6.59
N PRO A 99 -10.60 -13.38 5.48
CA PRO A 99 -9.55 -14.37 5.55
C PRO A 99 -8.32 -13.78 6.25
N SER A 100 -7.75 -14.56 7.17
CA SER A 100 -6.42 -14.30 7.71
C SER A 100 -5.41 -14.36 6.58
N VAL A 101 -4.59 -13.33 6.42
CA VAL A 101 -3.56 -13.27 5.37
C VAL A 101 -2.71 -14.55 5.43
N PRO A 102 -2.58 -15.31 4.32
CA PRO A 102 -1.73 -16.49 4.34
C PRO A 102 -0.28 -16.04 4.59
N ALA A 103 0.25 -16.36 5.76
CA ALA A 103 1.69 -16.52 5.89
C ALA A 103 2.10 -17.59 4.87
N VAL A 104 3.01 -17.25 3.96
CA VAL A 104 3.46 -18.16 2.90
C VAL A 104 4.26 -19.28 3.56
N ILE A 105 3.58 -20.33 3.99
CA ILE A 105 4.20 -21.55 4.51
C ILE A 105 4.90 -22.21 3.32
N PRO A 106 6.24 -22.22 3.25
CA PRO A 106 6.92 -22.88 2.15
C PRO A 106 6.62 -24.38 2.26
N LYS A 107 6.19 -25.00 1.16
CA LYS A 107 6.11 -26.47 1.06
C LYS A 107 7.45 -27.04 1.51
N GLN A 108 7.48 -27.67 2.68
CA GLN A 108 8.67 -28.36 3.17
C GLN A 108 9.08 -29.38 2.09
N PRO A 109 10.34 -29.37 1.63
CA PRO A 109 10.82 -30.44 0.78
C PRO A 109 10.64 -31.76 1.54
N GLN A 110 9.77 -32.64 1.02
CA GLN A 110 9.74 -34.02 1.50
C GLN A 110 11.15 -34.58 1.33
N ALA A 111 11.75 -35.00 2.43
CA ALA A 111 13.09 -35.57 2.40
C ALA A 111 13.07 -36.85 1.55
N ASP A 112 13.76 -36.81 0.41
CA ASP A 112 14.13 -38.02 -0.31
C ASP A 112 14.93 -38.93 0.64
N PRO A 113 14.72 -40.26 0.62
CA PRO A 113 15.43 -41.17 1.49
C PRO A 113 16.95 -41.07 1.28
N GLU A 114 17.68 -40.76 2.36
CA GLU A 114 19.13 -40.61 2.38
C GLU A 114 19.82 -41.85 1.74
N PRO A 115 20.55 -41.70 0.61
CA PRO A 115 21.27 -42.82 0.02
C PRO A 115 22.43 -43.22 0.94
N ALA A 116 22.50 -44.51 1.25
CA ALA A 116 23.40 -45.06 2.25
C ALA A 116 24.86 -44.58 2.08
N ARG A 117 25.36 -43.94 3.13
CA ARG A 117 26.72 -43.41 3.28
C ARG A 117 27.76 -44.49 3.00
N ASN A 118 28.40 -44.41 1.84
CA ASN A 118 29.58 -45.20 1.51
C ASN A 118 30.82 -44.34 1.71
N ASP A 119 31.64 -44.69 2.70
CA ASP A 119 32.89 -44.01 2.97
C ASP A 119 33.91 -44.26 1.84
N VAL A 120 34.27 -43.20 1.11
CA VAL A 120 35.38 -43.22 0.14
C VAL A 120 36.39 -42.13 0.53
N PRO A 121 37.69 -42.43 0.73
CA PRO A 121 38.62 -41.47 1.31
C PRO A 121 38.86 -40.22 0.45
N LEU A 122 38.77 -39.04 1.08
CA LEU A 122 39.00 -37.73 0.46
C LEU A 122 40.42 -37.57 -0.12
N LYS A 123 40.57 -37.77 -1.43
CA LYS A 123 41.80 -37.39 -2.14
C LYS A 123 41.82 -35.88 -2.37
N LYS A 124 42.55 -35.13 -1.52
CA LYS A 124 42.77 -33.67 -1.67
C LYS A 124 43.31 -33.34 -3.06
N VAL A 125 42.46 -32.79 -3.93
CA VAL A 125 42.90 -32.12 -5.16
C VAL A 125 43.41 -30.74 -4.76
N LYS A 126 44.66 -30.43 -5.10
CA LYS A 126 45.28 -29.13 -4.77
C LYS A 126 44.58 -28.02 -5.56
N SER A 127 44.20 -26.96 -4.84
CA SER A 127 43.82 -25.69 -5.46
C SER A 127 44.91 -25.23 -6.43
N ARG A 128 44.50 -24.92 -7.66
CA ARG A 128 45.33 -24.23 -8.65
C ARG A 128 44.58 -22.98 -9.07
N SER A 129 44.90 -21.87 -8.41
CA SER A 129 44.56 -20.56 -8.91
C SER A 129 45.24 -20.38 -10.27
N GLN A 130 44.46 -20.05 -11.30
CA GLN A 130 45.00 -19.43 -12.50
C GLN A 130 44.34 -18.08 -12.70
N LEU A 131 45.20 -17.07 -12.60
CA LEU A 131 44.92 -15.68 -12.91
C LEU A 131 44.51 -15.55 -14.39
N LEU A 132 43.60 -14.61 -14.64
CA LEU A 132 43.52 -13.70 -15.79
C LEU A 132 44.08 -14.16 -17.15
N ASN A 133 43.25 -14.09 -18.21
CA ASN A 133 43.72 -13.63 -19.52
C ASN A 133 42.66 -12.76 -20.21
N ARG A 134 43.11 -11.74 -20.94
CA ARG A 134 42.32 -10.71 -21.64
C ARG A 134 42.34 -10.97 -23.15
N THR A 135 41.46 -10.29 -23.91
CA THR A 135 41.45 -10.15 -25.40
C THR A 135 41.02 -11.43 -26.16
N THR A 136 40.32 -11.47 -27.31
CA THR A 136 39.85 -10.49 -28.34
C THR A 136 38.52 -11.00 -28.95
N GLY A 137 37.57 -10.22 -29.50
CA GLY A 137 37.39 -8.76 -29.51
C GLY A 137 36.93 -8.15 -30.87
N ILE A 138 35.84 -7.36 -30.83
CA ILE A 138 35.45 -6.26 -31.78
C ILE A 138 35.02 -6.64 -33.23
N ILE A 139 33.90 -6.02 -33.68
CA ILE A 139 33.60 -5.33 -34.98
C ILE A 139 32.15 -5.67 -35.44
N ALA A 140 31.28 -4.78 -35.95
CA ALA A 140 31.10 -3.31 -35.82
C ALA A 140 29.75 -2.89 -36.48
N GLY A 141 29.16 -1.77 -36.00
CA GLY A 141 28.58 -0.68 -36.84
C GLY A 141 27.23 -0.90 -37.55
N LEU A 142 26.48 0.15 -37.94
CA LEU A 142 26.59 1.60 -37.69
C LEU A 142 25.27 2.31 -38.11
N LEU A 143 25.05 3.53 -37.59
CA LEU A 143 24.16 4.65 -38.01
C LEU A 143 23.00 4.93 -37.03
N VAL A 144 22.89 6.04 -36.27
CA VAL A 144 23.27 7.48 -36.36
C VAL A 144 22.29 8.37 -37.14
N GLY A 145 21.74 9.37 -36.44
CA GLY A 145 20.89 10.47 -36.95
C GLY A 145 19.52 10.48 -36.25
N VAL A 146 19.00 11.58 -35.69
CA VAL A 146 19.34 13.01 -35.82
C VAL A 146 19.12 13.75 -34.48
N ILE A 147 19.93 14.79 -34.24
CA ILE A 147 19.83 15.73 -33.11
C ILE A 147 18.81 16.84 -33.44
N GLY A 148 17.96 17.23 -32.48
CA GLY A 148 17.09 18.41 -32.60
C GLY A 148 16.59 18.89 -31.24
N SER A 149 16.99 20.10 -30.82
CA SER A 149 16.81 20.61 -29.46
C SER A 149 15.82 21.78 -29.35
N ALA A 150 15.20 21.90 -28.16
CA ALA A 150 14.42 23.06 -27.65
C ALA A 150 13.07 23.31 -28.40
N TRP A 151 12.05 24.01 -27.85
CA TRP A 151 12.02 25.04 -26.80
C TRP A 151 10.77 24.96 -25.88
N SER A 152 10.99 25.28 -24.60
CA SER A 152 10.29 26.30 -23.77
C SER A 152 8.80 26.64 -23.95
N LEU A 153 8.06 26.56 -22.82
CA LEU A 153 6.99 27.44 -22.31
C LEU A 153 6.20 28.36 -23.28
N THR A 154 4.85 28.31 -23.21
CA THR A 154 3.95 29.48 -23.00
C THR A 154 2.50 29.05 -22.67
N ARG A 155 1.86 29.71 -21.69
CA ARG A 155 0.38 29.84 -21.47
C ARG A 155 0.04 31.35 -21.43
N PRO A 156 -1.23 31.80 -21.48
CA PRO A 156 -2.38 31.34 -22.26
C PRO A 156 -2.70 32.44 -23.31
N PRO A 157 -3.66 33.41 -23.22
CA PRO A 157 -4.89 33.61 -22.43
C PRO A 157 -6.18 33.35 -23.25
N ALA A 158 -7.34 33.87 -22.80
CA ALA A 158 -8.64 33.82 -23.48
C ALA A 158 -8.98 35.13 -24.22
N ILE A 159 -9.84 35.06 -25.26
CA ILE A 159 -10.55 36.21 -25.83
C ILE A 159 -12.03 35.85 -25.96
N ALA A 160 -12.89 36.65 -25.34
CA ALA A 160 -14.32 36.66 -25.61
C ALA A 160 -14.58 37.37 -26.95
N MET A 161 -15.52 36.87 -27.76
CA MET A 161 -16.12 37.65 -28.84
C MET A 161 -17.63 37.74 -28.68
N ASP A 162 -18.12 38.89 -29.09
CA ASP A 162 -19.37 39.51 -28.69
C ASP A 162 -20.36 39.53 -29.87
N GLN A 163 -21.65 39.56 -29.53
CA GLN A 163 -22.82 40.00 -30.32
C GLN A 163 -22.95 39.72 -31.83
N GLY A 164 -24.08 39.11 -32.17
CA GLY A 164 -24.78 39.27 -33.46
C GLY A 164 -26.30 39.41 -33.22
N PRO A 165 -26.98 40.50 -33.64
CA PRO A 165 -28.39 40.75 -33.31
C PRO A 165 -29.37 40.25 -34.38
N GLY A 166 -30.61 39.92 -33.98
CA GLY A 166 -31.70 39.56 -34.89
C GLY A 166 -33.05 39.44 -34.19
N HIS A 167 -33.99 40.31 -34.55
CA HIS A 167 -35.32 40.47 -33.92
C HIS A 167 -36.31 39.30 -34.17
N MET A 168 -37.46 39.40 -33.48
CA MET A 168 -38.78 38.73 -33.69
C MET A 168 -39.03 37.53 -32.75
N ALA A 169 -40.18 37.38 -32.08
CA ALA A 169 -41.38 38.24 -31.99
C ALA A 169 -42.09 38.08 -30.62
N SER A 170 -43.01 39.01 -30.33
CA SER A 170 -43.83 39.04 -29.10
C SER A 170 -44.96 37.99 -29.11
N VAL A 171 -45.22 37.36 -27.96
CA VAL A 171 -46.57 36.93 -27.54
C VAL A 171 -46.78 37.33 -26.07
N THR A 172 -47.99 37.75 -25.76
CA THR A 172 -48.40 38.53 -24.57
C THR A 172 -49.06 37.67 -23.48
N ALA A 173 -49.18 38.24 -22.26
CA ALA A 173 -50.05 37.84 -21.13
C ALA A 173 -49.59 36.62 -20.29
N GLU A 174 -49.84 36.51 -18.98
CA GLU A 174 -50.56 37.39 -18.02
C GLU A 174 -49.97 37.24 -16.59
N ALA A 175 -50.46 38.02 -15.61
CA ALA A 175 -49.92 38.12 -14.24
C ALA A 175 -50.72 37.30 -13.18
N PRO A 176 -50.70 37.61 -11.86
CA PRO A 176 -49.71 37.13 -10.88
C PRO A 176 -50.28 36.40 -9.64
N ALA A 177 -49.44 35.69 -8.88
CA ALA A 177 -49.69 35.25 -7.49
C ALA A 177 -48.34 34.99 -6.76
N GLU A 178 -47.94 35.79 -5.77
CA GLU A 178 -48.26 35.69 -4.33
C GLU A 178 -47.59 34.54 -3.55
N THR A 179 -46.45 34.90 -2.94
CA THR A 179 -46.03 34.59 -1.55
C THR A 179 -46.48 33.30 -0.85
N SER A 180 -45.49 32.44 -0.55
CA SER A 180 -45.32 31.82 0.79
C SER A 180 -43.94 31.16 0.96
N PRO A 181 -43.01 31.72 1.75
CA PRO A 181 -41.86 30.99 2.27
C PRO A 181 -42.23 30.30 3.59
N THR A 182 -42.21 28.97 3.61
CA THR A 182 -42.38 28.16 4.83
C THR A 182 -41.27 28.48 5.83
N PRO A 183 -41.56 28.77 7.12
CA PRO A 183 -40.52 29.09 8.08
C PRO A 183 -39.69 27.85 8.43
N ALA A 184 -38.42 27.85 8.03
CA ALA A 184 -37.46 26.84 8.45
C ALA A 184 -37.32 26.84 9.98
N LYS A 185 -37.63 25.71 10.61
CA LYS A 185 -37.59 25.53 12.06
C LYS A 185 -36.13 25.53 12.52
N THR A 186 -35.64 26.66 13.03
CA THR A 186 -34.28 26.80 13.54
C THR A 186 -34.00 25.79 14.65
N ILE A 187 -33.20 24.78 14.35
CA ILE A 187 -32.68 23.84 15.34
C ILE A 187 -31.62 24.59 16.15
N LYS A 188 -31.91 24.89 17.41
CA LYS A 188 -30.89 25.40 18.34
C LYS A 188 -29.85 24.29 18.53
N PRO A 189 -28.53 24.55 18.40
CA PRO A 189 -27.51 23.57 18.73
C PRO A 189 -27.67 23.10 20.18
N ALA A 190 -27.53 21.80 20.41
CA ALA A 190 -27.52 21.26 21.76
C ALA A 190 -26.34 21.87 22.55
N ALA A 191 -26.56 22.20 23.83
CA ALA A 191 -25.51 22.73 24.68
C ALA A 191 -24.39 21.69 24.83
N ASP A 192 -23.21 22.02 24.32
CA ASP A 192 -22.06 21.14 24.33
C ASP A 192 -21.59 20.88 25.77
N LYS A 193 -21.49 19.61 26.17
CA LYS A 193 -21.10 19.20 27.54
C LYS A 193 -19.60 18.95 27.68
N ARG A 194 -18.82 19.29 26.66
CA ARG A 194 -17.36 19.10 26.63
C ARG A 194 -16.62 20.04 27.57
N ILE A 195 -15.49 19.58 28.08
CA ILE A 195 -14.58 20.36 28.92
C ILE A 195 -13.78 21.29 28.01
N ARG A 196 -13.94 22.60 28.17
CA ARG A 196 -13.19 23.59 27.39
C ARG A 196 -11.73 23.65 27.81
N LEU A 197 -10.83 23.51 26.84
CA LEU A 197 -9.40 23.78 27.00
C LEU A 197 -9.13 25.23 26.58
N THR A 198 -8.22 25.91 27.28
CA THR A 198 -8.07 27.39 27.19
C THR A 198 -6.97 27.86 26.25
N SER A 199 -6.03 26.98 25.85
CA SER A 199 -4.91 27.30 24.97
C SER A 199 -4.40 26.07 24.21
N ALA A 200 -3.58 26.28 23.18
CA ALA A 200 -2.87 25.20 22.48
C ALA A 200 -1.99 24.38 23.45
N GLU A 201 -1.27 25.06 24.35
CA GLU A 201 -0.47 24.44 25.40
C GLU A 201 -1.30 23.52 26.32
N ALA A 202 -2.51 23.93 26.71
CA ALA A 202 -3.41 23.12 27.52
C ALA A 202 -3.88 21.86 26.76
N VAL A 203 -4.10 21.96 25.45
CA VAL A 203 -4.42 20.82 24.58
C VAL A 203 -3.23 19.87 24.46
N ARG A 204 -2.04 20.41 24.18
CA ARG A 204 -0.80 19.64 24.08
C ARG A 204 -0.48 18.90 25.37
N HIS A 205 -0.63 19.56 26.52
CA HIS A 205 -0.46 18.94 27.84
C HIS A 205 -1.47 17.81 28.05
N GLN A 206 -2.76 18.03 27.77
CA GLN A 206 -3.81 17.02 27.93
C GLN A 206 -3.60 15.80 27.01
N LEU A 207 -3.21 16.01 25.75
CA LEU A 207 -2.86 14.92 24.83
C LEU A 207 -1.62 14.17 25.31
N GLY A 208 -0.55 14.87 25.71
CA GLY A 208 0.68 14.29 26.25
C GLY A 208 0.45 13.44 27.51
N THR A 209 -0.41 13.89 28.44
CA THR A 209 -0.86 13.08 29.58
C THR A 209 -1.58 11.81 29.10
N MET A 210 -2.55 11.93 28.18
CA MET A 210 -3.32 10.78 27.70
C MET A 210 -2.49 9.76 26.91
N LEU A 211 -1.45 10.20 26.20
CA LEU A 211 -0.46 9.32 25.56
C LEU A 211 0.42 8.60 26.60
N SER A 212 0.93 9.35 27.58
CA SER A 212 1.82 8.84 28.64
C SER A 212 1.13 7.80 29.52
N ASP A 213 -0.12 8.07 29.94
CA ASP A 213 -0.98 7.14 30.71
C ASP A 213 -1.19 5.77 30.03
N ARG A 214 -0.95 5.70 28.71
CA ARG A 214 -1.18 4.52 27.86
C ARG A 214 0.11 3.93 27.30
N LEU A 215 1.28 4.44 27.73
CA LEU A 215 2.59 4.02 27.25
C LEU A 215 2.77 4.17 25.72
N LEU A 216 2.07 5.14 25.12
CA LEU A 216 2.17 5.46 23.68
C LEU A 216 3.35 6.42 23.45
N THR A 217 4.56 5.97 23.77
CA THR A 217 5.80 6.78 23.72
C THR A 217 6.23 7.17 22.32
N ASP A 218 5.81 6.40 21.31
CA ASP A 218 6.25 6.54 19.93
C ASP A 218 5.38 7.57 19.15
N VAL A 219 4.50 8.29 19.85
CA VAL A 219 3.68 9.38 19.32
C VAL A 219 4.13 10.72 19.93
N SER A 220 4.57 11.65 19.08
CA SER A 220 4.88 13.04 19.44
C SER A 220 3.65 13.95 19.30
N VAL A 221 3.65 15.07 20.03
CA VAL A 221 2.72 16.19 19.83
C VAL A 221 3.53 17.43 19.47
N GLU A 222 3.38 17.88 18.23
CA GLU A 222 4.06 19.04 17.65
C GLU A 222 3.08 20.18 17.41
N GLU A 223 3.58 21.42 17.47
CA GLU A 223 2.78 22.64 17.33
C GLU A 223 3.19 23.37 16.06
N THR A 224 2.20 23.64 15.21
CA THR A 224 2.36 24.26 13.89
C THR A 224 1.52 25.52 13.79
N ALA A 225 1.68 26.30 12.71
CA ALA A 225 0.88 27.50 12.47
C ALA A 225 -0.63 27.22 12.30
N GLU A 226 -1.02 25.97 12.03
CA GLU A 226 -2.41 25.56 11.75
C GLU A 226 -3.08 24.82 12.93
N GLY A 227 -2.30 24.39 13.93
CA GLY A 227 -2.80 23.66 15.09
C GLY A 227 -1.75 22.76 15.74
N LEU A 228 -2.19 21.64 16.30
CA LEU A 228 -1.33 20.58 16.84
C LEU A 228 -1.35 19.37 15.91
N VAL A 229 -0.20 18.74 15.70
CA VAL A 229 -0.07 17.51 14.91
C VAL A 229 0.40 16.38 15.83
N LEU A 230 -0.32 15.25 15.77
CA LEU A 230 0.08 13.97 16.38
C LEU A 230 0.84 13.18 15.33
N ASN A 231 2.14 12.94 15.53
CA ASN A 231 2.98 12.15 14.61
C ASN A 231 3.44 10.88 15.31
N GLY A 232 3.51 9.75 14.61
CA GLY A 232 4.13 8.54 15.15
C GLY A 232 3.75 7.28 14.38
N ASP A 233 4.55 6.24 14.52
CA ASP A 233 4.24 4.93 13.97
C ASP A 233 4.03 3.96 15.15
N LEU A 234 2.89 3.24 15.16
CA LEU A 234 2.50 2.34 16.25
C LEU A 234 2.23 0.93 15.73
N LYS A 235 2.52 -0.11 16.52
CA LYS A 235 2.05 -1.47 16.21
C LYS A 235 0.52 -1.51 16.22
N GLU A 236 -0.09 -2.43 15.47
CA GLU A 236 -1.56 -2.48 15.30
C GLU A 236 -2.33 -2.56 16.63
N GLU A 237 -1.80 -3.29 17.62
CA GLU A 237 -2.35 -3.34 18.98
C GLU A 237 -2.31 -1.98 19.70
N SER A 238 -1.24 -1.22 19.52
CA SER A 238 -1.07 0.12 20.10
C SER A 238 -1.86 1.19 19.34
N LEU A 239 -1.99 1.06 18.02
CA LEU A 239 -2.78 1.94 17.18
C LEU A 239 -4.28 1.91 17.56
N LEU A 240 -4.82 0.72 17.87
CA LEU A 240 -6.18 0.59 18.40
C LEU A 240 -6.37 1.25 19.78
N VAL A 241 -5.33 1.26 20.62
CA VAL A 241 -5.35 1.99 21.91
C VAL A 241 -5.30 3.50 21.69
N TYR A 242 -4.46 3.97 20.76
CA TYR A 242 -4.35 5.36 20.34
C TYR A 242 -5.65 5.91 19.76
N GLN A 243 -6.26 5.22 18.79
CA GLN A 243 -7.52 5.66 18.16
C GLN A 243 -8.64 5.82 19.19
N ARG A 244 -8.80 4.87 20.12
CA ARG A 244 -9.77 4.97 21.23
C ARG A 244 -9.45 6.11 22.20
N MET A 245 -8.17 6.41 22.41
CA MET A 245 -7.72 7.55 23.22
C MET A 245 -8.11 8.87 22.55
N LEU A 246 -7.82 9.03 21.26
CA LEU A 246 -8.10 10.25 20.51
C LEU A 246 -9.60 10.51 20.35
N GLN A 247 -10.42 9.47 20.14
CA GLN A 247 -11.88 9.61 20.13
C GLN A 247 -12.40 10.08 21.51
N ARG A 248 -11.94 9.47 22.62
CA ARG A 248 -12.28 9.94 23.97
C ARG A 248 -11.83 11.38 24.23
N PHE A 249 -10.73 11.83 23.64
CA PHE A 249 -10.32 13.22 23.71
C PHE A 249 -11.34 14.13 23.00
N LYS A 250 -11.70 13.82 21.74
CA LYS A 250 -12.67 14.57 20.91
C LYS A 250 -14.08 14.64 21.54
N ASP A 251 -14.50 13.55 22.19
CA ASP A 251 -15.78 13.45 22.90
C ASP A 251 -15.81 14.21 24.23
N ARG A 252 -14.67 14.32 24.92
CA ARG A 252 -14.60 14.85 26.29
C ARG A 252 -14.17 16.31 26.35
N TYR A 253 -13.37 16.79 25.39
CA TYR A 253 -12.76 18.11 25.40
C TYR A 253 -13.15 18.94 24.18
N GLU A 254 -13.38 20.22 24.39
CA GLU A 254 -13.56 21.22 23.34
C GLU A 254 -12.20 21.91 23.16
N SER A 255 -11.56 21.68 22.01
CA SER A 255 -10.23 22.21 21.69
C SER A 255 -10.34 23.58 21.01
N PRO A 256 -9.59 24.61 21.45
CA PRO A 256 -9.51 25.91 20.76
C PRO A 256 -8.62 25.88 19.52
N VAL A 257 -7.87 24.79 19.29
CA VAL A 257 -7.01 24.57 18.11
C VAL A 257 -7.34 23.27 17.41
N THR A 258 -7.13 23.22 16.10
CA THR A 258 -7.25 21.98 15.32
C THR A 258 -6.20 20.97 15.79
N VAL A 259 -6.60 19.69 15.88
CA VAL A 259 -5.69 18.57 16.16
C VAL A 259 -5.69 17.66 14.95
N PHE A 260 -4.57 17.65 14.23
CA PHE A 260 -4.31 16.78 13.08
C PHE A 260 -3.75 15.45 13.56
N ASP A 261 -4.17 14.37 12.90
CA ASP A 261 -3.79 12.99 13.22
C ASP A 261 -2.95 12.44 12.05
N ASN A 262 -1.67 12.22 12.31
CA ASN A 262 -0.68 11.66 11.39
C ASN A 262 0.02 10.46 12.07
N VAL A 263 -0.73 9.70 12.86
CA VAL A 263 -0.26 8.47 13.51
C VAL A 263 -0.67 7.25 12.71
N ALA A 264 0.32 6.52 12.21
CA ALA A 264 0.14 5.38 11.33
C ALA A 264 0.50 4.05 12.02
N SER A 265 0.29 2.94 11.31
CA SER A 265 0.79 1.63 11.77
C SER A 265 2.27 1.47 11.41
N THR A 266 3.15 1.12 12.36
CA THR A 266 4.47 0.53 12.03
C THR A 266 4.25 -0.81 11.34
N ARG A 267 4.01 -0.80 10.02
CA ARG A 267 4.25 -1.98 9.21
C ARG A 267 5.72 -2.00 8.86
N SER A 268 6.42 -2.96 9.44
CA SER A 268 7.77 -3.35 9.03
C SER A 268 7.73 -4.09 7.68
N ALA A 269 7.15 -3.44 6.67
CA ALA A 269 7.18 -3.90 5.30
C ALA A 269 8.62 -3.77 4.79
N LEU A 270 9.14 -4.87 4.24
CA LEU A 270 10.42 -4.85 3.54
C LEU A 270 10.26 -3.99 2.27
N PRO A 271 11.25 -3.16 1.90
CA PRO A 271 11.21 -2.36 0.68
C PRO A 271 11.35 -3.19 -0.60
N PHE A 272 11.46 -4.52 -0.46
CA PHE A 272 11.53 -5.52 -1.51
C PHE A 272 10.64 -6.72 -1.12
N VAL A 273 10.03 -7.36 -2.11
CA VAL A 273 9.24 -8.58 -1.91
C VAL A 273 10.18 -9.78 -1.78
N VAL A 274 10.04 -10.56 -0.71
CA VAL A 274 10.72 -11.86 -0.53
C VAL A 274 9.82 -12.94 -1.11
N VAL A 275 10.32 -13.67 -2.12
CA VAL A 275 9.58 -14.76 -2.79
C VAL A 275 9.99 -16.15 -2.28
N GLN A 276 11.17 -16.27 -1.67
CA GLN A 276 11.64 -17.54 -1.12
C GLN A 276 12.58 -17.33 0.07
N ILE A 277 12.45 -18.20 1.07
CA ILE A 277 13.31 -18.23 2.26
C ILE A 277 13.96 -19.62 2.33
N MET A 278 15.29 -19.67 2.28
CA MET A 278 16.08 -20.88 2.45
C MET A 278 16.72 -20.85 3.84
N THR A 279 16.57 -21.94 4.60
CA THR A 279 17.13 -22.10 5.95
C THR A 279 18.30 -23.10 5.96
N GLY A 280 19.01 -23.19 7.10
CA GLY A 280 20.13 -24.12 7.27
C GLY A 280 21.52 -23.51 7.00
N PRO A 281 22.57 -24.33 6.74
CA PRO A 281 23.96 -23.86 6.66
C PRO A 281 24.27 -22.85 5.55
N HIS A 282 23.38 -22.73 4.57
CA HIS A 282 23.46 -21.78 3.45
C HIS A 282 22.17 -20.95 3.35
N ALA A 283 21.66 -20.53 4.52
CA ALA A 283 20.45 -19.73 4.59
C ALA A 283 20.56 -18.44 3.77
N HIS A 284 19.55 -18.17 2.96
CA HIS A 284 19.45 -16.98 2.12
C HIS A 284 18.00 -16.68 1.76
N LEU A 285 17.74 -15.44 1.41
CA LEU A 285 16.49 -14.99 0.84
C LEU A 285 16.61 -14.93 -0.68
N VAL A 286 15.49 -15.09 -1.36
CA VAL A 286 15.34 -14.70 -2.77
C VAL A 286 14.27 -13.62 -2.84
N THR A 287 14.59 -12.51 -3.49
CA THR A 287 13.65 -11.40 -3.75
C THR A 287 12.98 -11.55 -5.11
N ALA A 288 11.89 -10.81 -5.34
CA ALA A 288 11.11 -10.91 -6.59
C ALA A 288 11.91 -10.56 -7.87
N ASP A 289 13.00 -9.78 -7.76
CA ASP A 289 13.96 -9.53 -8.85
C ASP A 289 14.95 -10.69 -9.09
N GLY A 290 14.78 -11.82 -8.40
CA GLY A 290 15.64 -13.02 -8.46
C GLY A 290 16.97 -12.89 -7.71
N ARG A 291 17.22 -11.77 -7.01
CA ARG A 291 18.45 -11.56 -6.25
C ARG A 291 18.48 -12.46 -5.00
N ARG A 292 19.66 -12.98 -4.67
CA ARG A 292 19.89 -13.77 -3.46
C ARG A 292 20.57 -12.91 -2.41
N ILE A 293 20.08 -12.96 -1.18
CA ILE A 293 20.54 -12.14 -0.06
C ILE A 293 20.93 -13.08 1.08
N TYR A 294 22.20 -13.07 1.46
CA TYR A 294 22.75 -13.89 2.53
C TYR A 294 22.82 -13.12 3.85
N VAL A 295 22.95 -13.83 4.96
CA VAL A 295 23.17 -13.18 6.27
C VAL A 295 24.48 -12.37 6.23
N GLY A 296 24.37 -11.07 6.48
CA GLY A 296 25.44 -10.08 6.38
C GLY A 296 25.33 -9.14 5.16
N ASP A 297 24.57 -9.53 4.13
CA ASP A 297 24.32 -8.71 2.94
C ASP A 297 23.35 -7.56 3.23
N GLU A 298 23.46 -6.48 2.44
CA GLU A 298 22.68 -5.25 2.60
C GLU A 298 21.93 -4.92 1.31
N VAL A 299 20.66 -4.56 1.46
CA VAL A 299 19.72 -4.22 0.40
C VAL A 299 18.87 -3.04 0.85
N ASP A 300 18.80 -1.97 0.05
CA ASP A 300 17.98 -0.78 0.32
C ASP A 300 18.13 -0.18 1.73
N GLY A 301 19.36 -0.23 2.28
CA GLY A 301 19.70 0.25 3.63
C GLY A 301 19.30 -0.69 4.78
N LEU A 302 18.93 -1.93 4.46
CA LEU A 302 18.63 -3.02 5.39
C LEU A 302 19.61 -4.17 5.20
N ARG A 303 20.37 -4.48 6.24
CA ARG A 303 21.25 -5.62 6.34
C ARG A 303 20.52 -6.80 6.93
N LEU A 304 20.53 -7.94 6.24
CA LEU A 304 19.99 -9.18 6.78
C LEU A 304 20.91 -9.69 7.90
N THR A 305 20.48 -9.57 9.15
CA THR A 305 21.27 -10.00 10.32
C THR A 305 20.94 -11.41 10.78
N ARG A 306 19.74 -11.92 10.46
CA ARG A 306 19.34 -13.30 10.83
C ARG A 306 18.28 -13.92 9.93
N ILE A 307 18.43 -15.22 9.67
CA ILE A 307 17.38 -16.09 9.14
C ILE A 307 17.21 -17.26 10.13
N ASP A 308 16.06 -17.31 10.80
CA ASP A 308 15.58 -18.44 11.61
C ASP A 308 14.37 -19.10 10.92
N ASN A 309 13.95 -20.27 11.43
CA ASN A 309 12.86 -21.10 10.90
C ASN A 309 11.46 -20.43 10.81
N GLN A 310 11.27 -19.29 11.49
CA GLN A 310 10.00 -18.53 11.53
C GLN A 310 10.23 -17.02 11.62
N ARG A 311 11.48 -16.55 11.45
CA ARG A 311 11.83 -15.14 11.62
C ARG A 311 12.97 -14.72 10.72
N LEU A 312 12.81 -13.56 10.07
CA LEU A 312 13.87 -12.78 9.47
C LEU A 312 14.13 -11.55 10.32
N GLN A 313 15.41 -11.18 10.46
CA GLN A 313 15.81 -9.97 11.17
C GLN A 313 16.69 -9.13 10.24
N PHE A 314 16.34 -7.85 10.12
CA PHE A 314 17.07 -6.86 9.37
C PHE A 314 17.40 -5.66 10.25
N ASP A 315 18.62 -5.15 10.09
CA ASP A 315 19.14 -3.97 10.81
C ASP A 315 19.73 -2.96 9.81
N GLY A 316 19.89 -1.70 10.21
CA GLY A 316 20.45 -0.66 9.35
C GLY A 316 19.73 0.65 9.59
N ASN A 317 19.14 1.23 8.54
CA ASN A 317 18.37 2.48 8.64
C ASN A 317 17.13 2.35 9.56
N ARG A 318 16.62 1.13 9.74
CA ARG A 318 15.56 0.76 10.69
C ARG A 318 15.68 -0.72 11.05
N HIS A 319 15.25 -1.08 12.26
CA HIS A 319 15.14 -2.48 12.68
C HIS A 319 13.82 -3.07 12.16
N ILE A 320 13.88 -4.23 11.52
CA ILE A 320 12.71 -4.94 10.99
C ILE A 320 12.80 -6.42 11.40
N GLU A 321 11.80 -6.89 12.13
CA GLU A 321 11.54 -8.32 12.29
C GLU A 321 10.34 -8.72 11.42
N VAL A 322 10.52 -9.74 10.58
CA VAL A 322 9.44 -10.35 9.80
C VAL A 322 9.26 -11.78 10.30
N ASN A 323 8.08 -12.10 10.84
CA ASN A 323 7.71 -13.48 11.09
C ASN A 323 7.11 -14.08 9.81
N TRP A 324 7.45 -15.33 9.51
CA TRP A 324 7.04 -16.06 8.30
C TRP A 324 6.69 -17.51 8.63
#